data_AF-A0A401SYG9-F1
#
_entry.id   AF-A0A401SYG9-F1
#
_cell.length_a   1.000
_cell.length_b   1.000
_cell.length_c   1.000
_cell.angle_alpha   90.00
_cell.angle_beta   90.00
_cell.angle_gamma   90.00
#
_symmetry.space_group_name_H-M   'P 1'
#
loop_
_entity.id
_entity.type
_entity.pdbx_description
1 polymer ?
#
loop_
_entity_poly.entity_id
_entity_poly.type
_entity_poly.pdbx_seq_one_letter_code
_entity_poly.pdbx_strand_id
1 'polypeptide(L)'
;MRGTDEYIKLCVESSWTDGGLRPRPDGGLRPDGGLRPDSGLRPDGGLQPDGGLRPDSGLRPDGRPDYWTNGGRPHLGPRPLNVTDYCQIYRNLCLYGQCIPLQGPSYRCECYMGYKLDARGECVDADECISNPCMHGKCENTQGSYFCRCDPGFQSTATKITCVDIDECVQNGQICKYGRCVNTEGSFQCICNAGFQLTPDGKNCMDQDECSQKNMCMNGMCINEDGSFKCICKPGFELASHGRVCIDIDECHTPGICMNGRCVNTDGSYRCECPPGLAIGLDGRVCVDTHMRSTCYGGYKRGQCDRPLPGAFTKSHCCCANTDHAFGEPCQPCPAINSGYNKVANASLHLNCLVRALEIYTIHDLEEVFPPRGGNNVQA
;
A
#
# COMPACT_ATOMS: atom_id res chain seq x y z
N MET A 1 -0.39 -26.96 -10.86
CA MET A 1 -1.84 -26.72 -10.71
C MET A 1 -2.39 -27.61 -9.60
N ARG A 2 -3.27 -27.09 -8.74
CA ARG A 2 -4.29 -27.90 -8.03
C ARG A 2 -5.62 -27.68 -8.76
N GLY A 3 -6.51 -28.67 -8.74
CA GLY A 3 -7.91 -28.53 -9.18
C GLY A 3 -8.20 -29.09 -10.57
N THR A 4 -8.62 -30.36 -10.60
CA THR A 4 -9.53 -30.90 -11.62
C THR A 4 -10.87 -31.17 -10.94
N ASP A 5 -11.96 -31.04 -11.70
CA ASP A 5 -13.35 -31.46 -11.39
C ASP A 5 -14.02 -30.68 -10.23
N GLU A 6 -15.32 -30.35 -10.24
CA GLU A 6 -16.48 -30.79 -11.04
C GLU A 6 -17.12 -29.56 -11.76
N TYR A 7 -17.99 -29.64 -12.78
CA TYR A 7 -19.17 -30.49 -12.89
C TYR A 7 -19.63 -30.68 -14.35
N ILE A 8 -20.16 -31.87 -14.66
CA ILE A 8 -20.59 -32.33 -15.99
C ILE A 8 -21.99 -31.77 -16.33
N LYS A 9 -22.24 -31.40 -17.60
CA LYS A 9 -23.40 -31.78 -18.47
C LYS A 9 -23.53 -30.82 -19.67
N LEU A 10 -23.26 -31.30 -20.89
CA LEU A 10 -24.20 -31.90 -21.87
C LEU A 10 -24.75 -30.87 -22.87
N CYS A 11 -24.44 -31.08 -24.15
CA CYS A 11 -25.15 -30.46 -25.28
C CYS A 11 -25.93 -31.54 -26.04
N VAL A 12 -27.26 -31.60 -25.88
CA VAL A 12 -28.19 -32.09 -26.91
C VAL A 12 -29.53 -31.34 -26.79
N GLU A 13 -29.92 -30.73 -27.91
CA GLU A 13 -31.27 -30.31 -28.36
C GLU A 13 -32.19 -29.34 -27.59
N SER A 14 -32.87 -28.59 -28.44
CA SER A 14 -33.92 -27.60 -28.25
C SER A 14 -35.25 -28.14 -27.72
N SER A 15 -35.95 -27.32 -26.91
CA SER A 15 -37.27 -26.80 -27.32
C SER A 15 -37.83 -25.73 -26.35
N TRP A 16 -38.22 -24.57 -26.92
CA TRP A 16 -39.44 -23.76 -26.71
C TRP A 16 -40.12 -23.57 -25.33
N THR A 17 -40.78 -22.40 -25.21
CA THR A 17 -41.74 -21.93 -24.17
C THR A 17 -41.15 -21.50 -22.82
N ASP A 18 -41.64 -20.46 -22.11
CA ASP A 18 -42.48 -19.28 -22.43
C ASP A 18 -42.40 -18.27 -21.25
N GLY A 19 -42.78 -16.99 -21.45
CA GLY A 19 -42.87 -15.93 -20.42
C GLY A 19 -41.51 -15.33 -20.01
N GLY A 20 -41.29 -14.00 -20.00
CA GLY A 20 -42.11 -12.93 -19.40
C GLY A 20 -41.47 -12.54 -18.05
N LEU A 21 -41.19 -11.28 -17.69
CA LEU A 21 -41.72 -9.98 -18.09
C LEU A 21 -40.67 -8.85 -17.87
N ARG A 22 -40.86 -7.69 -18.53
CA ARG A 22 -40.24 -6.41 -18.11
C ARG A 22 -41.00 -5.82 -16.92
N PRO A 23 -40.44 -4.83 -16.19
CA PRO A 23 -40.78 -3.44 -16.55
C PRO A 23 -39.63 -2.40 -16.45
N ARG A 24 -39.71 -1.40 -17.35
CA ARG A 24 -39.42 0.04 -17.08
C ARG A 24 -40.72 0.66 -16.52
N PRO A 25 -40.76 1.83 -15.82
CA PRO A 25 -40.11 3.10 -16.21
C PRO A 25 -39.66 3.95 -14.98
N ASP A 26 -39.50 5.28 -14.93
CA ASP A 26 -39.58 6.39 -15.92
C ASP A 26 -38.74 7.63 -15.46
N GLY A 27 -38.60 8.62 -16.35
CA GLY A 27 -38.28 10.04 -16.05
C GLY A 27 -36.84 10.37 -15.62
N GLY A 28 -36.28 11.56 -15.91
CA GLY A 28 -36.82 12.66 -16.73
C GLY A 28 -36.31 14.04 -16.27
N LEU A 29 -35.68 14.78 -17.20
CA LEU A 29 -35.37 16.22 -17.17
C LEU A 29 -34.15 16.73 -16.37
N ARG A 30 -33.69 17.91 -16.82
CA ARG A 30 -32.39 18.57 -16.61
C ARG A 30 -32.65 20.08 -16.28
N PRO A 31 -31.67 21.01 -16.22
CA PRO A 31 -31.70 22.12 -15.25
C PRO A 31 -32.08 23.49 -15.84
N ASP A 32 -32.38 24.43 -14.95
CA ASP A 32 -32.05 25.88 -15.04
C ASP A 32 -32.04 26.40 -13.58
N GLY A 33 -31.10 27.24 -13.12
CA GLY A 33 -31.06 28.69 -13.34
C GLY A 33 -31.76 29.41 -12.18
N GLY A 34 -31.25 30.47 -11.52
CA GLY A 34 -29.97 31.16 -11.62
C GLY A 34 -29.95 32.40 -10.69
N LEU A 35 -28.79 33.07 -10.62
CA LEU A 35 -28.60 34.50 -10.26
C LEU A 35 -29.00 35.05 -8.86
N ARG A 36 -27.97 35.13 -8.01
CA ARG A 36 -27.35 36.42 -7.53
C ARG A 36 -28.17 37.32 -6.56
N PRO A 37 -27.64 38.47 -6.08
CA PRO A 37 -27.40 38.61 -4.63
C PRO A 37 -28.17 39.79 -3.99
N ASP A 38 -28.23 39.84 -2.64
CA ASP A 38 -28.05 41.15 -2.00
C ASP A 38 -27.57 41.13 -0.54
N SER A 39 -26.95 42.27 -0.24
CA SER A 39 -26.50 42.88 1.00
C SER A 39 -27.54 42.85 2.14
N GLY A 40 -27.10 42.74 3.40
CA GLY A 40 -28.00 42.85 4.56
C GLY A 40 -27.32 42.90 5.93
N LEU A 41 -26.92 44.11 6.37
CA LEU A 41 -26.46 44.36 7.74
C LEU A 41 -27.66 44.53 8.69
N ARG A 42 -27.82 43.68 9.71
CA ARG A 42 -27.90 44.09 11.14
C ARG A 42 -28.19 42.91 12.10
N PRO A 43 -27.87 43.04 13.40
CA PRO A 43 -28.14 42.03 14.42
C PRO A 43 -29.39 42.32 15.26
N ASP A 44 -30.11 41.25 15.60
CA ASP A 44 -31.03 41.11 16.74
C ASP A 44 -30.77 39.69 17.31
N GLY A 45 -30.92 39.38 18.60
CA GLY A 45 -31.28 40.21 19.74
C GLY A 45 -31.75 39.33 20.90
N GLY A 46 -31.11 39.43 22.07
CA GLY A 46 -31.62 38.98 23.38
C GLY A 46 -31.78 37.46 23.64
N LEU A 47 -31.15 36.99 24.71
CA LEU A 47 -31.88 36.51 25.91
C LEU A 47 -30.93 36.40 27.12
N GLN A 48 -31.41 36.83 28.29
CA GLN A 48 -30.71 36.83 29.57
C GLN A 48 -30.71 35.43 30.21
N PRO A 49 -29.94 35.20 31.29
CA PRO A 49 -30.58 35.23 32.60
C PRO A 49 -29.86 36.05 33.68
N ASP A 50 -30.62 36.38 34.72
CA ASP A 50 -30.31 37.31 35.81
C ASP A 50 -29.24 36.83 36.81
N GLY A 51 -28.79 37.77 37.66
CA GLY A 51 -28.34 37.43 39.02
C GLY A 51 -26.99 37.99 39.48
N GLY A 52 -26.78 39.31 39.44
CA GLY A 52 -25.54 39.91 39.93
C GLY A 52 -25.57 41.43 40.03
N LEU A 53 -26.35 41.97 40.97
CA LEU A 53 -26.42 43.42 41.18
C LEU A 53 -25.05 43.98 41.61
N ARG A 54 -24.41 44.73 40.70
CA ARG A 54 -23.38 45.70 41.09
C ARG A 54 -24.01 46.69 42.08
N PRO A 55 -23.38 46.99 43.23
CA PRO A 55 -23.70 48.19 43.97
C PRO A 55 -23.35 49.39 43.09
N ASP A 56 -24.38 50.10 42.67
CA ASP A 56 -24.24 51.39 42.01
C ASP A 56 -23.42 52.34 42.90
N SER A 57 -22.65 53.25 42.30
CA SER A 57 -21.84 54.23 43.02
C SER A 57 -22.75 55.26 43.70
N GLY A 58 -23.23 54.88 44.89
CA GLY A 58 -24.26 55.59 45.63
C GLY A 58 -23.82 56.97 46.09
N LEU A 59 -24.28 57.99 45.36
CA LEU A 59 -24.24 59.38 45.79
C LEU A 59 -24.85 59.54 47.19
N ARG A 60 -24.24 60.39 48.02
CA ARG A 60 -24.88 60.91 49.24
C ARG A 60 -26.17 61.69 48.90
N PRO A 61 -27.12 61.82 49.84
CA PRO A 61 -28.27 62.74 49.70
C PRO A 61 -27.88 64.20 49.40
N ASP A 62 -26.62 64.57 49.65
CA ASP A 62 -26.09 65.94 49.56
C ASP A 62 -25.39 66.27 48.22
N GLY A 63 -25.37 65.34 47.25
CA GLY A 63 -25.01 65.63 45.86
C GLY A 63 -23.57 66.09 45.56
N ARG A 64 -22.56 65.68 46.35
CA ARG A 64 -21.12 65.93 46.05
C ARG A 64 -20.40 64.65 45.63
N PRO A 65 -19.40 64.74 44.72
CA PRO A 65 -18.63 63.57 44.28
C PRO A 65 -17.57 63.16 45.30
N ASP A 66 -17.50 61.87 45.61
CA ASP A 66 -16.38 61.28 46.34
C ASP A 66 -15.17 61.17 45.39
N TYR A 67 -14.29 62.16 45.42
CA TYR A 67 -12.87 61.86 45.24
C TYR A 67 -12.46 60.96 46.40
N TRP A 68 -11.80 59.83 46.14
CA TRP A 68 -10.74 59.30 46.99
C TRP A 68 -9.84 58.33 46.25
N THR A 69 -8.54 58.58 46.36
CA THR A 69 -7.44 57.79 45.80
C THR A 69 -6.87 56.82 46.85
N ASN A 70 -6.53 55.60 46.44
CA ASN A 70 -5.60 54.65 47.06
C ASN A 70 -5.40 54.68 48.60
N GLY A 71 -5.94 53.65 49.29
CA GLY A 71 -5.19 52.95 50.33
C GLY A 71 -5.10 53.57 51.74
N GLY A 72 -5.98 54.52 52.08
CA GLY A 72 -6.07 55.11 53.43
C GLY A 72 -7.40 54.81 54.13
N ARG A 73 -7.36 54.60 55.45
CA ARG A 73 -8.58 54.58 56.29
C ARG A 73 -9.31 55.92 56.21
N PRO A 74 -10.66 55.96 56.26
CA PRO A 74 -11.42 57.22 56.32
C PRO A 74 -10.92 58.16 57.40
N HIS A 75 -10.59 59.41 57.02
CA HIS A 75 -10.32 60.47 57.98
C HIS A 75 -11.62 60.81 58.71
N LEU A 76 -11.80 60.22 59.89
CA LEU A 76 -12.94 60.47 60.76
C LEU A 76 -12.93 61.93 61.22
N GLY A 77 -13.88 62.71 60.69
CA GLY A 77 -14.29 63.98 61.29
C GLY A 77 -14.88 63.79 62.69
N PRO A 78 -15.27 64.89 63.38
CA PRO A 78 -15.76 64.84 64.75
C PRO A 78 -16.89 63.82 64.93
N ARG A 79 -16.72 62.89 65.87
CA ARG A 79 -17.61 61.74 66.04
C ARG A 79 -19.01 62.18 66.52
N PRO A 80 -20.11 61.75 65.89
CA PRO A 80 -21.41 61.76 66.55
C PRO A 80 -21.37 60.79 67.73
N LEU A 81 -21.85 61.24 68.89
CA LEU A 81 -21.59 60.65 70.22
C LEU A 81 -22.32 59.34 70.55
N ASN A 82 -22.93 58.67 69.57
CA ASN A 82 -23.76 57.48 69.80
C ASN A 82 -23.82 56.50 68.60
N VAL A 83 -22.65 56.04 68.14
CA VAL A 83 -22.55 55.03 67.06
C VAL A 83 -22.34 53.64 67.64
N THR A 84 -23.38 52.80 67.57
CA THR A 84 -23.35 51.39 67.97
C THR A 84 -23.13 50.42 66.80
N ASP A 85 -23.36 50.84 65.56
CA ASP A 85 -23.18 50.02 64.35
C ASP A 85 -22.50 50.85 63.25
N TYR A 86 -21.28 50.47 62.88
CA TYR A 86 -20.53 51.09 61.78
C TYR A 86 -20.98 50.64 60.39
N CYS A 87 -21.53 49.43 60.26
CA CYS A 87 -21.97 48.86 58.99
C CYS A 87 -23.20 49.60 58.42
N GLN A 88 -24.03 50.18 59.28
CA GLN A 88 -25.17 51.01 58.85
C GLN A 88 -24.78 52.42 58.38
N ILE A 89 -23.63 52.95 58.83
CA ILE A 89 -23.19 54.32 58.50
C ILE A 89 -22.28 54.32 57.25
N TYR A 90 -21.46 53.29 57.08
CA TYR A 90 -20.48 53.21 55.98
C TYR A 90 -20.78 52.03 55.05
N ARG A 91 -21.40 52.33 53.92
CA ARG A 91 -21.91 51.33 52.96
C ARG A 91 -20.84 50.44 52.31
N ASN A 92 -19.62 50.96 52.16
CA ASN A 92 -18.48 50.29 51.50
C ASN A 92 -17.34 49.97 52.48
N LEU A 93 -17.64 49.77 53.77
CA LEU A 93 -16.61 49.60 54.81
C LEU A 93 -15.82 48.29 54.68
N CYS A 94 -16.45 47.25 54.15
CA CYS A 94 -15.84 45.98 53.78
C CYS A 94 -15.91 45.81 52.26
N LEU A 95 -14.93 46.34 51.52
CA LEU A 95 -14.84 46.13 50.08
C LEU A 95 -14.62 44.63 49.81
N TYR A 96 -15.43 44.02 48.93
CA TYR A 96 -15.43 42.56 48.66
C TYR A 96 -15.74 41.65 49.87
N GLY A 97 -16.51 42.15 50.84
CA GLY A 97 -17.05 41.33 51.92
C GLY A 97 -18.32 41.88 52.55
N GLN A 98 -18.93 41.08 53.42
CA GLN A 98 -20.03 41.48 54.27
C GLN A 98 -19.51 42.12 55.55
N CYS A 99 -20.07 43.26 55.95
CA CYS A 99 -19.79 43.91 57.23
C CYS A 99 -20.64 43.28 58.33
N ILE A 100 -20.00 42.78 59.39
CA ILE A 100 -20.65 42.19 60.56
C ILE A 100 -20.40 43.09 61.77
N PRO A 101 -21.44 43.69 62.40
CA PRO A 101 -21.27 44.52 63.58
C PRO A 101 -20.84 43.67 64.80
N LEU A 102 -19.99 44.25 65.65
CA LEU A 102 -19.55 43.66 66.91
C LEU A 102 -20.08 44.50 68.09
N GLN A 103 -19.91 44.02 69.33
CA GLN A 103 -20.37 44.77 70.49
C GLN A 103 -19.56 46.07 70.67
N GLY A 104 -20.28 47.21 70.71
CA GLY A 104 -19.68 48.54 70.82
C GLY A 104 -19.24 49.12 69.47
N PRO A 105 -18.35 50.13 69.45
CA PRO A 105 -17.91 50.79 68.22
C PRO A 105 -16.88 49.93 67.46
N SER A 106 -17.30 48.74 66.98
CA SER A 106 -16.44 47.75 66.32
C SER A 106 -17.21 46.96 65.25
N TYR A 107 -16.49 46.44 64.26
CA TYR A 107 -17.01 45.60 63.19
C TYR A 107 -15.92 44.61 62.73
N ARG A 108 -16.32 43.55 62.03
CA ARG A 108 -15.42 42.68 61.26
C ARG A 108 -15.94 42.50 59.84
N CYS A 109 -15.04 42.28 58.90
CA CYS A 109 -15.39 41.88 57.54
C CYS A 109 -15.42 40.35 57.44
N GLU A 110 -16.39 39.84 56.70
CA GLU A 110 -16.48 38.43 56.28
C GLU A 110 -16.42 38.42 54.76
N CYS A 111 -15.30 37.95 54.21
CA CYS A 111 -14.99 38.14 52.80
C CYS A 111 -15.85 37.23 51.91
N TYR A 112 -16.16 37.69 50.70
CA TYR A 112 -16.81 36.84 49.70
C TYR A 112 -15.85 35.73 49.21
N MET A 113 -16.40 34.72 48.54
CA MET A 113 -15.59 33.67 47.90
C MET A 113 -14.54 34.29 46.96
N GLY A 114 -13.31 33.78 47.00
CA GLY A 114 -12.16 34.36 46.28
C GLY A 114 -11.44 35.51 47.00
N TYR A 115 -11.80 35.81 48.26
CA TYR A 115 -11.15 36.87 49.05
C TYR A 115 -10.75 36.38 50.46
N LYS A 116 -9.68 36.95 51.00
CA LYS A 116 -9.10 36.63 52.32
C LYS A 116 -8.85 37.91 53.12
N LEU A 117 -8.88 37.80 54.45
CA LEU A 117 -8.53 38.92 55.33
C LEU A 117 -7.01 39.15 55.32
N ASP A 118 -6.60 40.41 55.15
CA ASP A 118 -5.22 40.84 55.32
C ASP A 118 -4.88 41.13 56.81
N ALA A 119 -3.65 41.57 57.07
CA ALA A 119 -3.19 41.93 58.42
C ALA A 119 -3.90 43.17 59.02
N ARG A 120 -4.71 43.90 58.25
CA ARG A 120 -5.47 45.09 58.66
C ARG A 120 -6.96 44.78 58.88
N GLY A 121 -7.41 43.59 58.52
CA GLY A 121 -8.81 43.18 58.55
C GLY A 121 -9.60 43.58 57.29
N GLU A 122 -8.91 43.94 56.21
CA GLU A 122 -9.49 44.28 54.92
C GLU A 122 -9.57 43.02 54.04
N CYS A 123 -10.65 42.87 53.26
CA CYS A 123 -10.79 41.74 52.34
C CYS A 123 -10.00 42.01 51.07
N VAL A 124 -8.86 41.33 50.95
CA VAL A 124 -8.00 41.36 49.77
C VAL A 124 -8.25 40.12 48.92
N ASP A 125 -7.97 40.27 47.64
CA ASP A 125 -8.02 39.21 46.64
C ASP A 125 -7.18 37.98 47.08
N ALA A 126 -7.75 36.79 46.96
CA ALA A 126 -7.17 35.58 47.52
C ALA A 126 -6.31 34.79 46.52
N ASP A 127 -5.22 35.38 46.02
CA ASP A 127 -4.31 34.78 45.04
C ASP A 127 -4.13 33.26 45.19
N GLU A 128 -4.87 32.49 44.39
CA GLU A 128 -4.86 31.03 44.42
C GLU A 128 -3.63 30.47 43.70
N CYS A 129 -3.00 31.24 42.82
CA CYS A 129 -1.83 30.82 42.05
C CYS A 129 -0.60 30.54 42.93
N ILE A 130 -0.56 31.04 44.17
CA ILE A 130 0.42 30.65 45.20
C ILE A 130 0.45 29.13 45.42
N SER A 131 -0.69 28.44 45.24
CA SER A 131 -0.80 26.98 45.39
C SER A 131 -0.50 26.17 44.12
N ASN A 132 -0.22 26.85 43.00
CA ASN A 132 -0.11 26.28 41.65
C ASN A 132 -1.26 25.28 41.29
N PRO A 133 -2.53 25.74 41.26
CA PRO A 133 -3.70 24.86 41.13
C PRO A 133 -3.94 24.33 39.71
N CYS A 134 -3.29 24.92 38.70
CA CYS A 134 -3.45 24.53 37.30
C CYS A 134 -2.54 23.34 36.95
N MET A 135 -3.13 22.17 36.71
CA MET A 135 -2.44 21.07 36.03
C MET A 135 -2.46 21.32 34.51
N HIS A 136 -1.35 21.06 33.82
CA HIS A 136 -1.18 21.26 32.38
C HIS A 136 -1.55 22.68 31.90
N GLY A 137 -1.12 23.69 32.66
CA GLY A 137 -1.28 25.08 32.30
C GLY A 137 -0.69 26.06 33.32
N LYS A 138 -0.65 27.33 32.94
CA LYS A 138 -0.20 28.45 33.78
C LYS A 138 -1.38 29.15 34.44
N CYS A 139 -1.33 29.27 35.76
CA CYS A 139 -2.30 30.04 36.54
C CYS A 139 -2.19 31.55 36.28
N GLU A 140 -3.34 32.21 36.15
CA GLU A 140 -3.49 33.66 36.19
C GLU A 140 -4.52 34.04 37.26
N ASN A 141 -4.06 34.79 38.27
CA ASN A 141 -4.92 35.30 39.31
C ASN A 141 -5.76 36.48 38.78
N THR A 142 -7.04 36.54 39.13
CA THR A 142 -7.95 37.65 38.81
C THR A 142 -8.78 38.03 40.02
N GLN A 143 -9.50 39.14 39.94
CA GLN A 143 -10.21 39.65 41.10
C GLN A 143 -11.40 38.76 41.51
N GLY A 144 -11.22 38.02 42.61
CA GLY A 144 -12.19 37.08 43.21
C GLY A 144 -12.21 35.68 42.60
N SER A 145 -11.24 35.33 41.76
CA SER A 145 -11.08 33.99 41.14
C SER A 145 -9.76 33.93 40.36
N TYR A 146 -9.23 32.75 40.10
CA TYR A 146 -8.17 32.55 39.09
C TYR A 146 -8.75 31.94 37.79
N PHE A 147 -7.92 31.86 36.75
CA PHE A 147 -8.13 30.98 35.61
C PHE A 147 -6.81 30.34 35.14
N CYS A 148 -6.91 29.23 34.41
CA CYS A 148 -5.76 28.52 33.85
C CYS A 148 -5.62 28.79 32.35
N ARG A 149 -4.44 29.25 31.92
CA ARG A 149 -4.04 29.19 30.51
C ARG A 149 -3.40 27.82 30.25
N CYS A 150 -4.12 26.98 29.52
CA CYS A 150 -3.69 25.61 29.25
C CYS A 150 -2.47 25.55 28.33
N ASP A 151 -1.65 24.52 28.53
CA ASP A 151 -0.53 24.20 27.66
C ASP A 151 -1.04 23.65 26.30
N PRO A 152 -0.22 23.66 25.23
CA PRO A 152 -0.61 23.07 23.95
C PRO A 152 -1.00 21.59 24.11
N GLY A 153 -2.09 21.18 23.46
CA GLY A 153 -2.69 19.85 23.64
C GLY A 153 -3.81 19.81 24.70
N PHE A 154 -4.01 20.88 25.47
CA PHE A 154 -5.07 20.97 26.48
C PHE A 154 -6.03 22.13 26.20
N GLN A 155 -7.31 21.94 26.55
CA GLN A 155 -8.36 22.95 26.46
C GLN A 155 -8.93 23.29 27.84
N SER A 156 -9.35 24.54 28.01
CA SER A 156 -9.99 24.99 29.25
C SER A 156 -11.41 24.46 29.37
N THR A 157 -11.81 24.02 30.56
CA THR A 157 -13.22 23.72 30.89
C THR A 157 -14.11 24.97 30.80
N ALA A 158 -15.43 24.80 30.81
CA ALA A 158 -16.39 25.90 30.74
C ALA A 158 -16.20 26.98 31.83
N THR A 159 -15.66 26.58 33.00
CA THR A 159 -15.31 27.46 34.13
C THR A 159 -13.89 28.02 34.06
N LYS A 160 -13.06 27.59 33.10
CA LYS A 160 -11.65 28.00 32.87
C LYS A 160 -10.67 27.79 34.04
N ILE A 161 -11.08 27.11 35.11
CA ILE A 161 -10.22 26.79 36.27
C ILE A 161 -9.45 25.47 36.13
N THR A 162 -9.73 24.67 35.10
CA THR A 162 -9.04 23.41 34.84
C THR A 162 -8.77 23.24 33.35
N CYS A 163 -7.64 22.60 33.06
CA CYS A 163 -7.25 22.18 31.72
C CYS A 163 -7.53 20.69 31.58
N VAL A 164 -8.23 20.33 30.51
CA VAL A 164 -8.50 18.94 30.14
C VAL A 164 -7.84 18.65 28.81
N ASP A 165 -7.39 17.42 28.67
CA ASP A 165 -6.76 16.91 27.46
C ASP A 165 -7.68 17.06 26.23
N ILE A 166 -7.10 17.40 25.08
CA ILE A 166 -7.84 17.48 23.81
C ILE A 166 -7.75 16.13 23.11
N ASP A 167 -8.86 15.38 23.09
CA ASP A 167 -8.94 14.16 22.29
C ASP A 167 -8.94 14.50 20.79
N GLU A 168 -7.75 14.56 20.18
CA GLU A 168 -7.60 14.88 18.76
C GLU A 168 -8.16 13.76 17.86
N CYS A 169 -8.26 12.53 18.37
CA CYS A 169 -8.86 11.40 17.65
C CYS A 169 -10.38 11.58 17.49
N VAL A 170 -11.05 12.17 18.48
CA VAL A 170 -12.48 12.52 18.41
C VAL A 170 -12.70 13.82 17.63
N GLN A 171 -11.84 14.83 17.81
CA GLN A 171 -11.97 16.11 17.08
C GLN A 171 -11.69 15.95 15.57
N ASN A 172 -10.75 15.09 15.17
CA ASN A 172 -10.39 14.87 13.78
C ASN A 172 -10.21 13.36 13.48
N GLY A 173 -11.33 12.68 13.23
CA GLY A 173 -11.35 11.22 12.95
C GLY A 173 -10.57 10.75 11.70
N GLN A 174 -9.96 11.66 10.91
CA GLN A 174 -9.10 11.32 9.77
C GLN A 174 -7.62 11.70 9.98
N ILE A 175 -7.21 12.04 11.21
CA ILE A 175 -5.84 12.51 11.49
C ILE A 175 -4.74 11.46 11.19
N CYS A 176 -5.04 10.16 11.39
CA CYS A 176 -4.18 9.04 11.01
C CYS A 176 -4.65 8.43 9.68
N LYS A 177 -4.18 8.93 8.53
CA LYS A 177 -4.71 8.55 7.20
C LYS A 177 -4.66 7.04 6.90
N TYR A 178 -3.64 6.35 7.40
CA TYR A 178 -3.42 4.91 7.19
C TYR A 178 -3.16 4.16 8.52
N GLY A 179 -3.86 4.52 9.58
CA GLY A 179 -3.69 3.90 10.89
C GLY A 179 -4.82 4.22 11.87
N ARG A 180 -4.71 3.70 13.09
CA ARG A 180 -5.63 3.95 14.20
C ARG A 180 -5.07 5.05 15.10
N CYS A 181 -5.84 6.10 15.33
CA CYS A 181 -5.50 7.13 16.31
C CYS A 181 -5.65 6.59 17.74
N VAL A 182 -4.71 6.95 18.62
CA VAL A 182 -4.78 6.70 20.07
C VAL A 182 -4.47 8.01 20.78
N ASN A 183 -5.42 8.49 21.55
CA ASN A 183 -5.26 9.69 22.37
C ASN A 183 -4.27 9.43 23.52
N THR A 184 -3.47 10.43 23.87
CA THR A 184 -2.48 10.40 24.95
C THR A 184 -2.49 11.73 25.71
N GLU A 185 -1.92 11.81 26.90
CA GLU A 185 -1.99 13.06 27.67
C GLU A 185 -1.15 14.16 27.01
N GLY A 186 -1.82 15.21 26.51
CA GLY A 186 -1.24 16.36 25.83
C GLY A 186 -0.97 16.19 24.34
N SER A 187 -1.28 15.03 23.73
CA SER A 187 -1.27 14.84 22.27
C SER A 187 -1.84 13.48 21.84
N PHE A 188 -1.67 13.08 20.59
CA PHE A 188 -2.04 11.76 20.08
C PHE A 188 -0.86 11.04 19.43
N GLN A 189 -1.00 9.73 19.27
CA GLN A 189 -0.11 8.89 18.46
C GLN A 189 -0.92 8.03 17.48
N CYS A 190 -0.36 7.82 16.29
CA CYS A 190 -0.94 6.87 15.32
C CYS A 190 -0.34 5.47 15.49
N ILE A 191 -1.18 4.43 15.38
CA ILE A 191 -0.75 3.04 15.21
C ILE A 191 -1.00 2.66 13.76
N CYS A 192 0.07 2.43 13.00
CA CYS A 192 -0.03 2.23 11.56
C CYS A 192 -0.52 0.85 11.16
N ASN A 193 -1.24 0.80 10.04
CA ASN A 193 -1.63 -0.45 9.41
C ASN A 193 -0.40 -1.17 8.84
N ALA A 194 -0.52 -2.48 8.56
CA ALA A 194 0.53 -3.22 7.87
C ALA A 194 0.87 -2.55 6.51
N GLY A 195 2.15 -2.45 6.18
CA GLY A 195 2.66 -1.73 5.00
C GLY A 195 3.03 -0.25 5.25
N PHE A 196 2.55 0.35 6.34
CA PHE A 196 2.79 1.76 6.64
C PHE A 196 3.77 1.92 7.82
N GLN A 197 4.58 2.98 7.76
CA GLN A 197 5.49 3.37 8.85
C GLN A 197 5.02 4.65 9.53
N LEU A 198 5.36 4.77 10.82
CA LEU A 198 5.11 5.96 11.61
C LEU A 198 6.04 7.08 11.18
N THR A 199 5.52 8.30 11.02
CA THR A 199 6.33 9.48 10.76
C THR A 199 7.24 9.82 11.95
N PRO A 200 8.37 10.53 11.75
CA PRO A 200 9.32 10.84 12.83
C PRO A 200 8.74 11.66 14.00
N ASP A 201 7.63 12.35 13.78
CA ASP A 201 6.87 13.10 14.78
C ASP A 201 5.78 12.27 15.50
N GLY A 202 5.57 11.01 15.12
CA GLY A 202 4.61 10.08 15.75
C GLY A 202 3.14 10.28 15.34
N LYS A 203 2.87 11.27 14.47
CA LYS A 203 1.52 11.84 14.26
C LYS A 203 0.83 11.43 12.97
N ASN A 204 1.48 10.68 12.11
CA ASN A 204 0.84 10.13 10.91
C ASN A 204 1.48 8.81 10.48
N CYS A 205 0.80 8.10 9.60
CA CYS A 205 1.29 6.89 8.95
C CYS A 205 1.56 7.22 7.49
N MET A 206 2.78 6.95 7.05
CA MET A 206 3.18 7.13 5.65
C MET A 206 3.50 5.78 5.03
N ASP A 207 3.21 5.68 3.74
CA ASP A 207 3.57 4.54 2.92
C ASP A 207 5.10 4.41 2.86
N GLN A 208 5.62 3.19 2.96
CA GLN A 208 7.04 2.93 2.75
C GLN A 208 7.26 2.48 1.31
N ASP A 209 7.75 3.38 0.46
CA ASP A 209 8.13 3.02 -0.91
C ASP A 209 9.21 1.92 -0.92
N GLU A 210 8.80 0.67 -1.13
CA GLU A 210 9.73 -0.45 -1.19
C GLU A 210 10.44 -0.55 -2.55
N CYS A 211 9.95 0.14 -3.58
CA CYS A 211 10.62 0.26 -4.87
C CYS A 211 11.85 1.20 -4.82
N SER A 212 11.90 2.11 -3.85
CA SER A 212 13.12 2.85 -3.52
C SER A 212 14.22 1.98 -2.88
N GLN A 213 13.94 0.73 -2.50
CA GLN A 213 14.95 -0.20 -1.98
C GLN A 213 15.77 -0.85 -3.10
N LYS A 214 17.09 -0.92 -2.91
CA LYS A 214 17.99 -1.54 -3.89
C LYS A 214 17.73 -3.04 -4.01
N ASN A 215 17.66 -3.53 -5.25
CA ASN A 215 17.37 -4.91 -5.63
C ASN A 215 15.92 -5.38 -5.36
N MET A 216 14.96 -4.49 -5.09
CA MET A 216 13.55 -4.87 -5.11
C MET A 216 13.11 -5.28 -6.53
N CYS A 217 12.28 -6.32 -6.65
CA CYS A 217 11.82 -6.85 -7.94
C CYS A 217 12.95 -7.13 -8.94
N MET A 218 14.03 -7.81 -8.53
CA MET A 218 15.06 -8.27 -9.47
C MET A 218 14.42 -9.02 -10.66
N ASN A 219 14.94 -8.78 -11.86
CA ASN A 219 14.40 -9.27 -13.14
C ASN A 219 12.93 -8.88 -13.45
N GLY A 220 12.43 -7.82 -12.80
CA GLY A 220 11.14 -7.20 -13.09
C GLY A 220 11.16 -5.67 -13.03
N MET A 221 9.97 -5.09 -12.96
CA MET A 221 9.67 -3.69 -12.67
C MET A 221 8.91 -3.64 -11.35
N CYS A 222 9.34 -2.78 -10.43
CA CYS A 222 8.63 -2.52 -9.18
C CYS A 222 7.60 -1.40 -9.38
N ILE A 223 6.40 -1.58 -8.83
CA ILE A 223 5.35 -0.55 -8.76
C ILE A 223 4.92 -0.45 -7.30
N ASN A 224 5.04 0.74 -6.73
CA ASN A 224 4.63 1.05 -5.36
C ASN A 224 3.11 1.31 -5.31
N GLU A 225 2.43 0.83 -4.28
CA GLU A 225 0.99 0.98 -4.04
C GLU A 225 0.76 1.32 -2.56
N ASP A 226 -0.33 2.00 -2.19
CA ASP A 226 -0.52 2.42 -0.79
C ASP A 226 -0.56 1.20 0.18
N GLY A 227 0.51 1.01 0.95
CA GLY A 227 0.71 -0.07 1.92
C GLY A 227 1.27 -1.38 1.35
N SER A 228 1.78 -1.39 0.11
CA SER A 228 2.36 -2.58 -0.51
C SER A 228 3.11 -2.24 -1.82
N PHE A 229 3.66 -3.26 -2.47
CA PHE A 229 4.22 -3.13 -3.81
C PHE A 229 3.88 -4.36 -4.65
N LYS A 230 3.99 -4.21 -5.97
CA LYS A 230 3.94 -5.35 -6.90
C LYS A 230 5.15 -5.36 -7.83
N CYS A 231 5.64 -6.57 -8.10
CA CYS A 231 6.63 -6.82 -9.14
C CYS A 231 5.94 -7.28 -10.42
N ILE A 232 6.20 -6.61 -11.55
CA ILE A 232 5.85 -7.10 -12.88
C ILE A 232 7.11 -7.70 -13.49
N CYS A 233 7.13 -9.01 -13.71
CA CYS A 233 8.30 -9.72 -14.21
C CYS A 233 8.53 -9.47 -15.70
N LYS A 234 9.80 -9.47 -16.11
CA LYS A 234 10.18 -9.44 -17.53
C LYS A 234 9.77 -10.77 -18.20
N PRO A 235 9.60 -10.82 -19.53
CA PRO A 235 9.44 -12.08 -20.25
C PRO A 235 10.58 -13.06 -19.91
N GLY A 236 10.26 -14.35 -19.76
CA GLY A 236 11.19 -15.38 -19.30
C GLY A 236 11.26 -15.55 -17.78
N PHE A 237 10.61 -14.68 -16.99
CA PHE A 237 10.60 -14.75 -15.53
C PHE A 237 9.18 -14.86 -14.95
N GLU A 238 9.03 -15.60 -13.86
CA GLU A 238 7.79 -15.70 -13.07
C GLU A 238 7.95 -15.11 -11.67
N LEU A 239 6.84 -14.71 -11.05
CA LEU A 239 6.86 -14.12 -9.71
C LEU A 239 7.01 -15.22 -8.66
N ALA A 240 8.08 -15.17 -7.86
CA ALA A 240 8.31 -16.12 -6.78
C ALA A 240 7.18 -16.11 -5.74
N SER A 241 7.00 -17.21 -5.01
CA SER A 241 5.88 -17.44 -4.07
C SER A 241 5.70 -16.38 -2.98
N HIS A 242 6.76 -15.61 -2.67
CA HIS A 242 6.75 -14.53 -1.69
C HIS A 242 6.49 -13.14 -2.31
N GLY A 243 6.27 -13.03 -3.62
CA GLY A 243 5.84 -11.81 -4.31
C GLY A 243 6.91 -10.72 -4.52
N ARG A 244 8.19 -10.97 -4.19
CA ARG A 244 9.23 -9.91 -4.11
C ARG A 244 10.32 -9.94 -5.19
N VAL A 245 10.46 -11.05 -5.89
CA VAL A 245 11.54 -11.31 -6.85
C VAL A 245 10.97 -12.08 -8.03
N CYS A 246 11.42 -11.77 -9.23
CA CYS A 246 11.12 -12.55 -10.42
C CYS A 246 12.22 -13.60 -10.61
N ILE A 247 11.83 -14.87 -10.60
CA ILE A 247 12.72 -16.01 -10.80
C ILE A 247 12.65 -16.46 -12.26
N ASP A 248 13.78 -16.97 -12.74
CA ASP A 248 13.93 -17.49 -14.10
C ASP A 248 13.02 -18.70 -14.32
N ILE A 249 12.29 -18.74 -15.43
CA ILE A 249 11.44 -19.88 -15.80
C ILE A 249 12.30 -20.87 -16.57
N ASP A 250 12.66 -21.99 -15.96
CA ASP A 250 13.39 -23.04 -16.66
C ASP A 250 12.49 -23.74 -17.70
N GLU A 251 12.49 -23.23 -18.93
CA GLU A 251 11.64 -23.76 -20.00
C GLU A 251 12.05 -25.18 -20.44
N CYS A 252 13.23 -25.67 -20.04
CA CYS A 252 13.63 -27.06 -20.31
C CYS A 252 12.76 -28.08 -19.55
N HIS A 253 12.02 -27.66 -18.52
CA HIS A 253 11.01 -28.49 -17.85
C HIS A 253 9.65 -28.48 -18.57
N THR A 254 9.46 -27.61 -19.58
CA THR A 254 8.20 -27.53 -20.34
C THR A 254 8.16 -28.60 -21.43
N PRO A 255 7.11 -29.45 -21.49
CA PRO A 255 7.00 -30.49 -22.52
C PRO A 255 7.04 -29.92 -23.94
N GLY A 256 7.88 -30.49 -24.79
CA GLY A 256 8.02 -30.11 -26.19
C GLY A 256 9.02 -28.97 -26.47
N ILE A 257 9.73 -28.47 -25.46
CA ILE A 257 10.88 -27.59 -25.66
C ILE A 257 12.11 -28.38 -26.08
N CYS A 258 12.87 -27.85 -27.04
CA CYS A 258 14.03 -28.47 -27.67
C CYS A 258 13.81 -29.91 -28.13
N MET A 259 12.65 -30.18 -28.75
CA MET A 259 12.44 -31.45 -29.44
C MET A 259 13.59 -31.68 -30.42
N ASN A 260 14.12 -32.90 -30.43
CA ASN A 260 15.24 -33.31 -31.25
C ASN A 260 16.62 -32.73 -30.89
N GLY A 261 16.77 -32.07 -29.74
CA GLY A 261 18.05 -31.51 -29.28
C GLY A 261 18.27 -31.60 -27.76
N ARG A 262 19.28 -30.87 -27.28
CA ARG A 262 19.53 -30.65 -25.85
C ARG A 262 19.07 -29.25 -25.47
N CYS A 263 18.21 -29.14 -24.46
CA CYS A 263 17.88 -27.85 -23.89
C CYS A 263 18.97 -27.36 -22.92
N VAL A 264 19.26 -26.06 -22.95
CA VAL A 264 20.09 -25.38 -21.95
C VAL A 264 19.38 -24.09 -21.53
N ASN A 265 19.00 -24.03 -20.25
CA ASN A 265 18.39 -22.87 -19.64
C ASN A 265 19.41 -21.72 -19.47
N THR A 266 18.93 -20.47 -19.50
CA THR A 266 19.71 -19.22 -19.37
C THR A 266 18.87 -18.13 -18.69
N ASP A 267 19.49 -17.11 -18.08
CA ASP A 267 18.72 -16.06 -17.38
C ASP A 267 17.75 -15.32 -18.34
N GLY A 268 16.45 -15.55 -18.17
CA GLY A 268 15.34 -15.00 -18.95
C GLY A 268 15.03 -15.70 -20.27
N SER A 269 15.62 -16.88 -20.55
CA SER A 269 15.36 -17.63 -21.79
C SER A 269 16.00 -19.02 -21.80
N TYR A 270 15.82 -19.77 -22.88
CA TYR A 270 16.51 -21.03 -23.15
C TYR A 270 17.14 -21.03 -24.53
N ARG A 271 18.07 -21.96 -24.76
CA ARG A 271 18.54 -22.31 -26.10
C ARG A 271 18.54 -23.82 -26.33
N CYS A 272 18.31 -24.20 -27.58
CA CYS A 272 18.42 -25.58 -28.03
C CYS A 272 19.78 -25.83 -28.69
N GLU A 273 20.59 -26.69 -28.09
CA GLU A 273 21.83 -27.21 -28.68
C GLU A 273 21.47 -28.40 -29.57
N CYS A 274 21.36 -28.15 -30.88
CA CYS A 274 21.02 -29.16 -31.88
C CYS A 274 22.24 -30.04 -32.24
N PRO A 275 22.07 -31.37 -32.41
CA PRO A 275 23.12 -32.25 -32.89
C PRO A 275 23.58 -31.91 -34.31
N PRO A 276 24.85 -32.20 -34.70
CA PRO A 276 25.37 -31.83 -36.02
C PRO A 276 24.55 -32.46 -37.16
N GLY A 277 24.04 -31.63 -38.07
CA GLY A 277 23.13 -32.01 -39.17
C GLY A 277 21.67 -31.62 -38.92
N LEU A 278 21.34 -31.11 -37.73
CA LEU A 278 20.08 -30.42 -37.45
C LEU A 278 20.38 -28.95 -37.10
N ALA A 279 19.43 -28.06 -37.36
CA ALA A 279 19.45 -26.67 -36.92
C ALA A 279 18.16 -26.32 -36.16
N ILE A 280 18.19 -25.19 -35.46
CA ILE A 280 17.03 -24.67 -34.75
C ILE A 280 15.97 -24.23 -35.78
N GLY A 281 14.73 -24.68 -35.60
CA GLY A 281 13.58 -24.28 -36.42
C GLY A 281 13.18 -22.82 -36.21
N LEU A 282 12.28 -22.33 -37.08
CA LEU A 282 11.81 -20.93 -37.07
C LEU A 282 11.14 -20.50 -35.75
N ASP A 283 10.65 -21.46 -34.96
CA ASP A 283 9.99 -21.27 -33.67
C ASP A 283 10.95 -21.29 -32.47
N GLY A 284 12.24 -21.58 -32.68
CA GLY A 284 13.24 -21.73 -31.63
C GLY A 284 13.14 -23.02 -30.81
N ARG A 285 12.12 -23.86 -31.02
CA ARG A 285 11.71 -24.93 -30.09
C ARG A 285 12.04 -26.34 -30.57
N VAL A 286 12.26 -26.51 -31.87
CA VAL A 286 12.50 -27.83 -32.48
C VAL A 286 13.81 -27.81 -33.27
N CYS A 287 14.66 -28.82 -33.06
CA CYS A 287 15.76 -29.11 -33.97
C CYS A 287 15.21 -29.82 -35.21
N VAL A 288 15.28 -29.14 -36.36
CA VAL A 288 14.86 -29.64 -37.66
C VAL A 288 16.08 -30.05 -38.48
N ASP A 289 15.93 -31.04 -39.36
CA ASP A 289 16.98 -31.41 -40.31
C ASP A 289 17.28 -30.22 -41.24
N THR A 290 18.55 -29.90 -41.46
CA THR A 290 18.96 -28.73 -42.26
C THR A 290 18.68 -28.84 -43.76
N HIS A 291 18.11 -29.96 -44.20
CA HIS A 291 18.00 -30.35 -45.61
C HIS A 291 19.35 -30.39 -46.34
N MET A 292 20.46 -30.42 -45.59
CA MET A 292 21.80 -30.67 -46.11
C MET A 292 21.85 -32.13 -46.57
N ARG A 293 21.59 -32.30 -47.87
CA ARG A 293 21.70 -33.58 -48.55
C ARG A 293 23.16 -33.83 -48.92
N SER A 294 23.69 -34.98 -48.51
CA SER A 294 25.07 -35.38 -48.77
C SER A 294 25.16 -36.91 -48.86
N THR A 295 26.35 -37.41 -49.18
CA THR A 295 26.61 -38.84 -49.31
C THR A 295 26.37 -39.55 -47.99
N CYS A 296 25.50 -40.56 -48.01
CA CYS A 296 25.38 -41.53 -46.93
C CYS A 296 26.32 -42.69 -47.21
N TYR A 297 26.93 -43.26 -46.17
CA TYR A 297 27.91 -44.33 -46.30
C TYR A 297 27.47 -45.52 -45.45
N GLY A 298 27.44 -46.71 -46.07
CA GLY A 298 26.97 -47.95 -45.47
C GLY A 298 27.83 -48.46 -44.30
N GLY A 299 28.99 -47.84 -44.03
CA GLY A 299 29.80 -48.13 -42.85
C GLY A 299 30.84 -47.07 -42.52
N TYR A 300 31.38 -47.14 -41.30
CA TYR A 300 32.47 -46.29 -40.81
C TYR A 300 33.58 -47.11 -40.17
N LYS A 301 34.83 -46.95 -40.63
CA LYS A 301 35.99 -47.70 -40.12
C LYS A 301 37.22 -46.81 -40.00
N ARG A 302 37.84 -46.79 -38.81
CA ARG A 302 39.14 -46.15 -38.52
C ARG A 302 39.25 -44.67 -38.96
N GLY A 303 38.15 -43.91 -38.91
CA GLY A 303 38.13 -42.49 -39.31
C GLY A 303 37.67 -42.25 -40.76
N GLN A 304 37.39 -43.31 -41.52
CA GLN A 304 37.04 -43.24 -42.94
C GLN A 304 35.70 -43.94 -43.22
N CYS A 305 34.94 -43.37 -44.14
CA CYS A 305 33.66 -43.92 -44.59
C CYS A 305 33.88 -45.06 -45.59
N ASP A 306 33.05 -46.12 -45.52
CA ASP A 306 32.99 -47.18 -46.54
C ASP A 306 31.59 -47.29 -47.16
N ARG A 307 31.56 -47.79 -48.41
CA ARG A 307 30.35 -48.02 -49.22
C ARG A 307 29.46 -46.76 -49.35
N PRO A 308 29.84 -45.76 -50.16
CA PRO A 308 28.94 -44.65 -50.49
C PRO A 308 27.66 -45.19 -51.11
N LEU A 309 26.52 -44.80 -50.56
CA LEU A 309 25.19 -45.18 -51.04
C LEU A 309 24.76 -44.21 -52.15
N PRO A 310 24.15 -44.70 -53.24
CA PRO A 310 23.73 -43.86 -54.36
C PRO A 310 22.65 -42.86 -53.93
N GLY A 311 22.88 -41.58 -54.22
CA GLY A 311 21.95 -40.48 -53.91
C GLY A 311 22.42 -39.57 -52.76
N ALA A 312 21.73 -38.44 -52.62
CA ALA A 312 22.03 -37.43 -51.61
C ALA A 312 20.93 -37.42 -50.54
N PHE A 313 21.20 -38.06 -49.41
CA PHE A 313 20.28 -38.19 -48.29
C PHE A 313 20.53 -37.10 -47.26
N THR A 314 19.59 -36.81 -46.37
CA THR A 314 19.92 -35.97 -45.20
C THR A 314 20.51 -36.82 -44.08
N LYS A 315 21.20 -36.21 -43.13
CA LYS A 315 21.83 -36.95 -42.03
C LYS A 315 20.83 -37.75 -41.20
N SER A 316 19.63 -37.21 -40.97
CA SER A 316 18.57 -37.95 -40.27
C SER A 316 18.08 -39.17 -41.06
N HIS A 317 17.97 -39.11 -42.40
CA HIS A 317 17.63 -40.29 -43.21
C HIS A 317 18.74 -41.35 -43.12
N CYS A 318 20.00 -40.95 -43.33
CA CYS A 318 21.16 -41.83 -43.32
C CYS A 318 21.32 -42.58 -41.99
N CYS A 319 21.25 -41.85 -40.87
CA CYS A 319 21.43 -42.38 -39.52
C CYS A 319 20.17 -43.01 -38.91
N CYS A 320 18.96 -42.72 -39.44
CA CYS A 320 17.75 -43.50 -39.13
C CYS A 320 17.88 -44.95 -39.65
N ALA A 321 18.48 -45.13 -40.82
CA ALA A 321 18.49 -46.43 -41.51
C ALA A 321 19.37 -47.47 -40.81
N ASN A 322 20.57 -47.06 -40.36
CA ASN A 322 21.43 -47.86 -39.49
C ASN A 322 22.39 -46.93 -38.72
N THR A 323 22.64 -47.22 -37.44
CA THR A 323 23.61 -46.47 -36.62
C THR A 323 25.06 -46.75 -36.97
N ASP A 324 25.35 -47.83 -37.71
CA ASP A 324 26.71 -48.14 -38.20
C ASP A 324 27.09 -47.33 -39.47
N HIS A 325 26.14 -46.59 -40.04
CA HIS A 325 26.39 -45.71 -41.19
C HIS A 325 27.25 -44.49 -40.82
N ALA A 326 27.70 -43.78 -41.85
CA ALA A 326 28.33 -42.47 -41.73
C ALA A 326 27.79 -41.50 -42.77
N PHE A 327 28.02 -40.20 -42.55
CA PHE A 327 27.41 -39.13 -43.31
C PHE A 327 28.37 -37.99 -43.62
N GLY A 328 28.28 -37.51 -44.87
CA GLY A 328 28.83 -36.24 -45.30
C GLY A 328 30.32 -36.23 -45.64
N GLU A 329 30.77 -35.06 -46.11
CA GLU A 329 32.18 -34.75 -46.41
C GLU A 329 32.55 -33.45 -45.67
N PRO A 330 33.47 -33.47 -44.68
CA PRO A 330 34.22 -34.61 -44.18
C PRO A 330 33.35 -35.68 -43.49
N CYS A 331 33.74 -36.93 -43.67
CA CYS A 331 33.08 -38.13 -43.15
C CYS A 331 32.88 -38.09 -41.63
N GLN A 332 31.64 -38.22 -41.15
CA GLN A 332 31.30 -38.33 -39.73
C GLN A 332 30.49 -39.62 -39.45
N PRO A 333 30.80 -40.38 -38.39
CA PRO A 333 29.98 -41.52 -37.99
C PRO A 333 28.58 -41.09 -37.53
N CYS A 334 27.60 -41.96 -37.69
CA CYS A 334 26.28 -41.75 -37.12
C CYS A 334 26.31 -41.83 -35.57
N PRO A 335 25.44 -41.08 -34.86
CA PRO A 335 25.44 -41.08 -33.40
C PRO A 335 25.00 -42.43 -32.81
N ALA A 336 25.69 -42.87 -31.76
CA ALA A 336 25.42 -44.15 -31.09
C ALA A 336 24.00 -44.23 -30.50
N ILE A 337 23.48 -45.46 -30.39
CA ILE A 337 22.09 -45.79 -29.97
C ILE A 337 21.66 -45.11 -28.65
N ASN A 338 22.60 -44.79 -27.74
CA ASN A 338 22.31 -44.12 -26.46
C ASN A 338 22.73 -42.64 -26.38
N SER A 339 23.28 -42.05 -27.44
CA SER A 339 23.43 -40.59 -27.53
C SER A 339 22.05 -39.94 -27.70
N GLY A 340 21.86 -38.71 -27.19
CA GLY A 340 20.56 -38.03 -27.15
C GLY A 340 19.80 -37.99 -28.49
N TYR A 341 20.53 -38.03 -29.61
CA TYR A 341 20.06 -38.21 -30.99
C TYR A 341 19.03 -39.34 -31.18
N ASN A 342 19.14 -40.45 -30.44
CA ASN A 342 18.31 -41.64 -30.63
C ASN A 342 17.14 -41.75 -29.64
N LYS A 343 17.14 -41.00 -28.53
CA LYS A 343 15.88 -40.76 -27.76
C LYS A 343 14.93 -39.87 -28.56
N VAL A 344 15.53 -38.96 -29.33
CA VAL A 344 14.92 -38.01 -30.25
C VAL A 344 14.26 -38.68 -31.46
N ALA A 345 14.89 -39.71 -32.03
CA ALA A 345 14.29 -40.51 -33.11
C ALA A 345 13.19 -41.51 -32.66
N ASN A 346 12.92 -41.65 -31.35
CA ASN A 346 12.15 -42.79 -30.84
C ASN A 346 10.63 -42.56 -30.71
N ALA A 347 10.15 -41.33 -30.50
CA ALA A 347 8.73 -41.10 -30.15
C ALA A 347 7.78 -40.93 -31.35
N SER A 348 8.14 -40.09 -32.33
CA SER A 348 7.34 -39.85 -33.56
C SER A 348 8.03 -40.29 -34.84
N LEU A 349 9.21 -40.93 -34.73
CA LEU A 349 10.09 -41.22 -35.85
C LEU A 349 10.27 -42.72 -36.12
N HIS A 350 9.74 -43.63 -35.30
CA HIS A 350 9.88 -45.08 -35.56
C HIS A 350 9.21 -45.53 -36.86
N LEU A 351 8.01 -44.99 -37.17
CA LEU A 351 7.32 -45.24 -38.44
C LEU A 351 7.99 -44.51 -39.63
N ASN A 352 8.54 -43.33 -39.37
CA ASN A 352 9.20 -42.50 -40.39
C ASN A 352 10.62 -42.98 -40.75
N CYS A 353 11.43 -43.44 -39.79
CA CYS A 353 12.75 -44.01 -40.05
C CYS A 353 12.64 -45.29 -40.88
N LEU A 354 11.60 -46.13 -40.69
CA LEU A 354 11.34 -47.31 -41.52
C LEU A 354 11.06 -46.95 -42.99
N VAL A 355 10.19 -45.97 -43.24
CA VAL A 355 9.91 -45.47 -44.59
C VAL A 355 11.16 -44.85 -45.22
N ARG A 356 11.92 -44.06 -44.45
CA ARG A 356 13.18 -43.42 -44.91
C ARG A 356 14.32 -44.41 -45.13
N ALA A 357 14.36 -45.52 -44.41
CA ALA A 357 15.28 -46.61 -44.65
C ALA A 357 14.94 -47.33 -45.96
N LEU A 358 13.65 -47.58 -46.22
CA LEU A 358 13.19 -48.14 -47.49
C LEU A 358 13.61 -47.24 -48.67
N GLU A 359 13.51 -45.92 -48.58
CA GLU A 359 14.01 -45.01 -49.63
C GLU A 359 15.51 -45.17 -49.93
N ILE A 360 16.33 -45.47 -48.92
CA ILE A 360 17.78 -45.74 -49.10
C ILE A 360 17.99 -47.12 -49.77
N TYR A 361 17.31 -48.16 -49.28
CA TYR A 361 17.47 -49.52 -49.80
C TYR A 361 16.88 -49.67 -51.21
N THR A 362 15.75 -49.03 -51.54
CA THR A 362 15.15 -49.09 -52.89
C THR A 362 16.03 -48.50 -53.99
N ILE A 363 16.95 -47.58 -53.66
CA ILE A 363 17.92 -47.06 -54.63
C ILE A 363 19.10 -48.04 -54.78
N HIS A 364 19.49 -48.73 -53.70
CA HIS A 364 20.52 -49.76 -53.72
C HIS A 364 20.07 -51.05 -54.45
N ASP A 365 18.78 -51.40 -54.35
CA ASP A 365 18.19 -52.57 -55.00
C ASP A 365 18.06 -52.44 -56.53
N LEU A 366 18.32 -51.25 -57.11
CA LEU A 366 18.31 -51.04 -58.56
C LEU A 366 19.62 -51.42 -59.26
N GLU A 367 20.74 -51.55 -58.54
CA GLU A 367 22.04 -51.94 -59.14
C GLU A 367 22.32 -53.46 -59.10
N GLU A 368 21.67 -54.24 -58.21
CA GLU A 368 21.87 -55.71 -58.19
C GLU A 368 20.99 -56.50 -59.18
N VAL A 369 20.03 -55.85 -59.86
CA VAL A 369 19.09 -56.55 -60.78
C VAL A 369 19.58 -56.64 -62.23
N PHE A 370 20.58 -55.84 -62.64
CA PHE A 370 21.12 -55.84 -64.02
C PHE A 370 22.65 -55.97 -64.09
N PRO A 371 23.21 -57.18 -63.91
CA PRO A 371 24.58 -57.44 -64.33
C PRO A 371 24.67 -57.41 -65.87
N PRO A 372 25.68 -56.75 -66.47
CA PRO A 372 25.86 -56.74 -67.92
C PRO A 372 26.24 -58.14 -68.42
N ARG A 373 25.32 -58.81 -69.13
CA ARG A 373 25.61 -60.09 -69.79
C ARG A 373 26.57 -59.86 -70.97
N GLY A 374 27.72 -60.52 -70.94
CA GLY A 374 28.68 -60.50 -72.04
C GLY A 374 28.09 -61.07 -73.33
N GLY A 375 28.28 -60.34 -74.44
CA GLY A 375 28.07 -60.84 -75.79
C GLY A 375 29.35 -61.48 -76.35
N ASN A 376 29.24 -62.68 -76.91
CA ASN A 376 30.36 -63.40 -77.49
C ASN A 376 30.91 -62.75 -78.77
N ASN A 377 32.18 -63.07 -79.08
CA ASN A 377 32.80 -62.88 -80.39
C ASN A 377 31.90 -63.38 -81.53
N VAL A 378 31.85 -62.59 -82.61
CA VAL A 378 31.66 -63.09 -83.98
C VAL A 378 32.74 -62.47 -84.85
N GLN A 379 33.71 -63.29 -85.29
CA GLN A 379 34.50 -63.04 -86.49
C GLN A 379 34.02 -64.02 -87.56
N ALA A 380 33.49 -63.48 -88.66
CA ALA A 380 33.43 -64.09 -90.00
C ALA A 380 33.02 -62.97 -90.98
#